data_AF-F0YK04-F1
#
_entry.id   AF-F0YK04-F1
#
_cell.length_a   1.000
_cell.length_b   1.000
_cell.length_c   1.000
_cell.angle_alpha   90.00
_cell.angle_beta   90.00
_cell.angle_gamma   90.00
#
_symmetry.space_group_name_H-M   'P 1'
#
loop_
_entity.id
_entity.type
_entity.pdbx_description
1 polymer ?
#
loop_
_entity_poly.entity_id
_entity_poly.type
_entity_poly.pdbx_seq_one_letter_code
_entity_poly.pdbx_strand_id
1 'polypeptide(L)'
;MHRTHRITDLAMRVASFASFAASATTTTKPSTATRIHIGSCSDTEEFQPMWSTLRRRRGDAFFWGGDIVYGDRFSPEVERLPATYRAAQELLGALRPTPANASMLQALYGKQKRESGYAAYAASLAVVDGIWDDHDFGVDNAHGGTLDGATKDAHKAALLDFLDRLFEALARHNATAFLVSGDVHFAELSAYACEGGGRRRAVAELTTSGLSHAWGSRDPAFYDSRALHRFKHFAMVVHQFILRRFVWTYQLPGGRYHLGLNAGELDVDAEAGTLVARALDHRGRVALERTWALEELHVGALGAGPLACAPVRGAASRPAAALGFAATYAVVAAPVVLYLALTLALAYRVLRCVWATLSPDRLSRARSLSDLVFLV
;
A
#
# COMPACT_ATOMS: atom_id res chain seq x y z
N MET A 1 -25.45 0.24 50.58
CA MET A 1 -25.59 -0.58 49.36
C MET A 1 -25.51 0.34 48.14
N HIS A 2 -24.31 0.57 47.60
CA HIS A 2 -24.12 1.28 46.33
C HIS A 2 -22.78 0.84 45.72
N ARG A 3 -22.84 0.07 44.64
CA ARG A 3 -21.83 -0.03 43.56
C ARG A 3 -22.21 -1.22 42.69
N THR A 4 -22.66 -0.96 41.46
CA THR A 4 -22.41 -1.77 40.26
C THR A 4 -23.16 -1.17 39.06
N HIS A 5 -22.59 -0.14 38.42
CA HIS A 5 -22.95 0.23 37.05
C HIS A 5 -21.76 0.95 36.40
N ARG A 6 -20.69 0.23 36.04
CA ARG A 6 -19.64 0.70 35.10
C ARG A 6 -18.78 -0.45 34.54
N ILE A 7 -19.35 -1.48 33.89
CA ILE A 7 -18.54 -2.42 33.05
C ILE A 7 -19.35 -2.98 31.86
N THR A 8 -20.22 -2.20 31.22
CA THR A 8 -20.94 -2.67 30.02
C THR A 8 -20.84 -1.77 28.78
N ASP A 9 -20.18 -0.61 28.87
CA ASP A 9 -20.11 0.34 27.75
C ASP A 9 -18.84 0.28 26.88
N LEU A 10 -17.89 -0.62 27.17
CA LEU A 10 -16.64 -0.72 26.40
C LEU A 10 -16.63 -1.86 25.36
N ALA A 11 -17.62 -2.77 25.39
CA ALA A 11 -17.64 -3.96 24.54
C ALA A 11 -18.42 -3.79 23.21
N MET A 12 -18.98 -2.61 22.93
CA MET A 12 -19.88 -2.40 21.77
C MET A 12 -19.41 -1.28 20.82
N ARG A 13 -18.10 -1.22 20.53
CA ARG A 13 -17.53 -0.32 19.51
C ARG A 13 -16.48 -0.96 18.58
N VAL A 14 -16.45 -2.29 18.46
CA VAL A 14 -15.51 -3.00 17.56
C VAL A 14 -16.17 -3.57 16.29
N ALA A 15 -17.49 -3.47 16.12
CA ALA A 15 -18.16 -3.95 14.91
C ALA A 15 -19.00 -2.85 14.26
N SER A 16 -18.32 -1.93 13.57
CA SER A 16 -18.95 -1.21 12.47
C SER A 16 -17.91 -1.06 11.37
N PHE A 17 -17.67 -2.16 10.64
CA PHE A 17 -17.18 -2.08 9.28
C PHE A 17 -18.31 -1.45 8.46
N ALA A 18 -18.39 -0.12 8.50
CA ALA A 18 -19.21 0.62 7.56
C ALA A 18 -18.69 0.28 6.17
N SER A 19 -19.42 -0.57 5.46
CA SER A 19 -19.28 -0.73 4.02
C SER A 19 -19.66 0.60 3.41
N PHE A 20 -18.67 1.45 3.15
CA PHE A 20 -18.87 2.62 2.32
C PHE A 20 -19.12 2.12 0.91
N ALA A 21 -20.38 2.16 0.48
CA ALA A 21 -20.71 2.05 -0.92
C ALA A 21 -20.04 3.24 -1.63
N ALA A 22 -19.00 2.95 -2.40
CA ALA A 22 -18.41 3.91 -3.33
C ALA A 22 -19.52 4.37 -4.28
N SER A 23 -20.00 5.60 -4.10
CA SER A 23 -20.88 6.23 -5.07
C SER A 23 -20.11 6.35 -6.37
N ALA A 24 -20.55 5.65 -7.41
CA ALA A 24 -19.94 5.71 -8.74
C ALA A 24 -20.35 7.02 -9.42
N THR A 25 -19.92 8.16 -8.87
CA THR A 25 -20.07 9.45 -9.53
C THR A 25 -19.11 9.43 -10.71
N THR A 26 -19.65 9.37 -11.92
CA THR A 26 -18.85 9.55 -13.13
C THR A 26 -18.56 11.05 -13.22
N THR A 27 -17.52 11.52 -12.52
CA THR A 27 -17.23 12.96 -12.44
C THR A 27 -16.76 13.44 -13.81
N THR A 28 -17.61 14.21 -14.49
CA THR A 28 -17.34 14.83 -15.78
C THR A 28 -16.18 15.81 -15.61
N LYS A 29 -15.21 15.76 -16.54
CA LYS A 29 -14.09 16.70 -16.58
C LYS A 29 -14.62 18.12 -16.83
N PRO A 30 -14.26 19.14 -16.03
CA PRO A 30 -14.55 20.53 -16.38
C PRO A 30 -13.97 20.89 -17.75
N SER A 31 -14.65 21.72 -18.54
CA SER A 31 -14.24 22.04 -19.92
C SER A 31 -12.90 22.77 -20.01
N THR A 32 -12.56 23.52 -18.96
CA THR A 32 -11.35 24.34 -18.80
C THR A 32 -10.21 23.58 -18.12
N ALA A 33 -10.50 22.42 -17.52
CA ALA A 33 -9.50 21.65 -16.81
C ALA A 33 -8.58 20.89 -17.77
N THR A 34 -7.32 20.72 -17.35
CA THR A 34 -6.41 19.72 -17.91
C THR A 34 -6.43 18.48 -17.00
N ARG A 35 -6.75 17.32 -17.58
CA ARG A 35 -6.79 16.03 -16.89
C ARG A 35 -5.49 15.28 -17.11
N ILE A 36 -4.74 15.09 -16.04
CA ILE A 36 -3.48 14.35 -16.03
C ILE A 36 -3.71 13.04 -15.27
N HIS A 37 -3.49 11.92 -15.94
CA HIS A 37 -3.49 10.62 -15.28
C HIS A 37 -2.09 10.26 -14.81
N ILE A 38 -2.00 9.48 -13.74
CA ILE A 38 -0.74 9.03 -13.15
C ILE A 38 -0.84 7.54 -12.86
N GLY A 39 0.25 6.79 -13.02
CA GLY A 39 0.31 5.43 -12.52
C GLY A 39 1.72 4.88 -12.40
N SER A 40 1.88 3.89 -11.51
CA SER A 40 3.09 3.09 -11.31
C SER A 40 2.73 1.64 -11.00
N CYS A 41 3.73 0.77 -10.97
CA CYS A 41 3.63 -0.68 -10.70
C CYS A 41 2.81 -1.42 -11.76
N SER A 42 3.37 -1.46 -12.97
CA SER A 42 2.80 -2.13 -14.13
C SER A 42 3.64 -3.34 -14.54
N ASP A 43 3.44 -4.47 -13.87
CA ASP A 43 4.09 -5.72 -14.26
C ASP A 43 3.56 -6.22 -15.61
N THR A 44 4.47 -6.32 -16.58
CA THR A 44 4.19 -6.78 -17.95
C THR A 44 3.80 -8.25 -18.03
N GLU A 45 4.03 -9.05 -16.98
CA GLU A 45 3.59 -10.45 -16.89
C GLU A 45 2.18 -10.58 -16.31
N GLU A 46 1.59 -9.49 -15.82
CA GLU A 46 0.27 -9.51 -15.19
C GLU A 46 -0.84 -8.97 -16.09
N PHE A 47 -2.07 -9.27 -15.70
CA PHE A 47 -3.23 -8.62 -16.28
C PHE A 47 -3.27 -7.14 -15.88
N GLN A 48 -3.42 -6.24 -16.87
CA GLN A 48 -3.36 -4.79 -16.67
C GLN A 48 -4.72 -4.13 -16.91
N PRO A 49 -5.68 -4.22 -15.95
CA PRO A 49 -7.06 -3.76 -16.16
C PRO A 49 -7.20 -2.22 -16.21
N MET A 50 -6.23 -1.50 -15.64
CA MET A 50 -6.31 -0.05 -15.45
C MET A 50 -6.32 0.73 -16.76
N TRP A 51 -5.69 0.25 -17.83
CA TRP A 51 -5.63 0.98 -19.10
C TRP A 51 -6.99 1.23 -19.72
N SER A 52 -7.87 0.22 -19.66
CA SER A 52 -9.24 0.37 -20.16
C SER A 52 -10.00 1.46 -19.38
N THR A 53 -9.73 1.55 -18.08
CA THR A 53 -10.33 2.52 -17.17
C THR A 53 -9.81 3.92 -17.45
N LEU A 54 -8.50 4.11 -17.54
CA LEU A 54 -7.88 5.41 -17.86
C LEU A 54 -8.34 5.92 -19.23
N ARG A 55 -8.44 5.04 -20.23
CA ARG A 55 -8.96 5.40 -21.55
C ARG A 55 -10.42 5.90 -21.50
N ARG A 56 -11.28 5.27 -20.69
CA ARG A 56 -12.67 5.74 -20.49
C ARG A 56 -12.75 7.09 -19.77
N ARG A 57 -11.77 7.40 -18.92
CA ARG A 57 -11.69 8.67 -18.19
C ARG A 57 -11.20 9.85 -19.03
N ARG A 58 -10.63 9.61 -20.22
CA ARG A 58 -10.24 10.64 -21.21
C ARG A 58 -9.28 11.69 -20.62
N GLY A 59 -8.07 11.25 -20.27
CA GLY A 59 -6.99 12.17 -19.88
C GLY A 59 -6.41 12.91 -21.08
N ASP A 60 -5.77 14.04 -20.84
CA ASP A 60 -4.99 14.78 -21.85
C ASP A 60 -3.52 14.35 -21.84
N ALA A 61 -3.02 13.96 -20.65
CA ALA A 61 -1.67 13.48 -20.44
C ALA A 61 -1.61 12.29 -19.47
N PHE A 62 -0.53 11.53 -19.53
CA PHE A 62 -0.21 10.48 -18.56
C PHE A 62 1.24 10.60 -18.07
N PHE A 63 1.43 10.39 -16.77
CA PHE A 63 2.74 10.41 -16.13
C PHE A 63 3.02 9.07 -15.43
N TRP A 64 4.10 8.40 -15.82
CA TRP A 64 4.60 7.23 -15.10
C TRP A 64 5.29 7.65 -13.81
N GLY A 65 4.88 7.02 -12.70
CA GLY A 65 5.45 7.26 -11.37
C GLY A 65 6.51 6.24 -10.96
N GLY A 66 7.14 5.54 -11.91
CA GLY A 66 8.03 4.41 -11.62
C GLY A 66 7.42 3.03 -11.90
N ASP A 67 8.23 1.98 -11.79
CA ASP A 67 7.87 0.58 -12.03
C ASP A 67 7.08 0.37 -13.32
N ILE A 68 7.62 0.91 -14.41
CA ILE A 68 7.02 0.77 -15.74
C ILE A 68 7.17 -0.68 -16.22
N VAL A 69 8.31 -1.29 -15.91
CA VAL A 69 8.62 -2.71 -16.16
C VAL A 69 9.36 -3.32 -14.97
N TYR A 70 9.25 -4.63 -14.83
CA TYR A 70 9.91 -5.41 -13.77
C TYR A 70 11.05 -6.22 -14.38
N GLY A 71 12.29 -5.76 -14.19
CA GLY A 71 13.49 -6.38 -14.76
C GLY A 71 14.14 -7.45 -13.87
N ASP A 72 13.76 -7.52 -12.62
CA ASP A 72 14.21 -8.53 -11.67
C ASP A 72 13.65 -9.90 -12.06
N ARG A 73 14.56 -10.83 -12.35
CA ARG A 73 14.21 -12.19 -12.78
C ARG A 73 15.03 -13.18 -12.01
N PHE A 74 14.40 -14.29 -11.60
CA PHE A 74 15.17 -15.41 -11.07
C PHE A 74 15.70 -16.27 -12.22
N SER A 75 16.67 -17.14 -11.93
CA SER A 75 17.08 -18.14 -12.92
C SER A 75 15.87 -19.01 -13.31
N PRO A 76 15.81 -19.55 -14.54
CA PRO A 76 14.70 -20.40 -14.96
C PRO A 76 14.48 -21.63 -14.07
N GLU A 77 15.51 -22.07 -13.36
CA GLU A 77 15.41 -23.14 -12.36
C GLU A 77 14.67 -22.69 -11.11
N VAL A 78 14.99 -21.49 -10.61
CA VAL A 78 14.35 -20.90 -9.43
C VAL A 78 12.91 -20.49 -9.74
N GLU A 79 12.62 -19.94 -10.93
CA GLU A 79 11.25 -19.57 -11.33
C GLU A 79 10.27 -20.75 -11.34
N ARG A 80 10.77 -21.98 -11.54
CA ARG A 80 9.96 -23.21 -11.46
C ARG A 80 9.58 -23.60 -10.03
N LEU A 81 10.21 -23.02 -9.02
CA LEU A 81 9.87 -23.29 -7.63
C LEU A 81 8.53 -22.66 -7.27
N PRO A 82 7.77 -23.27 -6.33
CA PRO A 82 6.55 -22.67 -5.81
C PRO A 82 6.79 -21.24 -5.32
N ALA A 83 5.89 -20.33 -5.64
CA ALA A 83 6.02 -18.92 -5.29
C ALA A 83 6.23 -18.66 -3.79
N THR A 84 5.53 -19.44 -2.96
CA THR A 84 5.67 -19.39 -1.49
C THR A 84 7.07 -19.78 -1.03
N TYR A 85 7.71 -20.71 -1.74
CA TYR A 85 9.07 -21.14 -1.45
C TYR A 85 10.07 -20.07 -1.85
N ARG A 86 9.90 -19.45 -3.04
CA ARG A 86 10.71 -18.31 -3.48
C ARG A 86 10.65 -17.15 -2.50
N ALA A 87 9.44 -16.69 -2.17
CA ALA A 87 9.22 -15.59 -1.23
C ALA A 87 9.83 -15.87 0.16
N ALA A 88 9.74 -17.12 0.65
CA ALA A 88 10.37 -17.51 1.91
C ALA A 88 11.90 -17.48 1.83
N GLN A 89 12.49 -17.93 0.72
CA GLN A 89 13.94 -17.90 0.55
C GLN A 89 14.49 -16.49 0.31
N GLU A 90 13.77 -15.64 -0.40
CA GLU A 90 14.09 -14.21 -0.54
C GLU A 90 14.07 -13.51 0.81
N LEU A 91 13.04 -13.77 1.64
CA LEU A 91 12.97 -13.25 3.00
C LEU A 91 14.17 -13.68 3.87
N LEU A 92 14.66 -14.90 3.65
CA LEU A 92 15.84 -15.44 4.32
C LEU A 92 17.17 -14.99 3.68
N GLY A 93 17.13 -14.24 2.57
CA GLY A 93 18.29 -13.81 1.80
C GLY A 93 19.01 -14.93 1.04
N ALA A 94 18.40 -16.12 0.96
CA ALA A 94 18.94 -17.30 0.28
C ALA A 94 18.79 -17.26 -1.24
N LEU A 95 17.81 -16.49 -1.75
CA LEU A 95 17.66 -16.19 -3.16
C LEU A 95 17.73 -14.67 -3.36
N ARG A 96 18.41 -14.27 -4.44
CA ARG A 96 18.39 -12.89 -4.93
C ARG A 96 18.06 -12.93 -6.42
N PRO A 97 17.14 -12.08 -6.91
CA PRO A 97 16.88 -12.00 -8.32
C PRO A 97 18.14 -11.53 -9.06
N THR A 98 18.31 -12.02 -10.27
CA THR A 98 19.35 -11.57 -11.19
C THR A 98 18.90 -10.30 -11.90
N PRO A 99 19.77 -9.27 -11.99
CA PRO A 99 19.43 -8.05 -12.70
C PRO A 99 19.20 -8.28 -14.20
N ALA A 100 18.17 -7.66 -14.79
CA ALA A 100 18.02 -7.60 -16.25
C ALA A 100 19.18 -6.82 -16.89
N ASN A 101 19.69 -7.32 -18.01
CA ASN A 101 20.57 -6.52 -18.87
C ASN A 101 19.76 -5.55 -19.75
N ALA A 102 20.45 -4.61 -20.41
CA ALA A 102 19.80 -3.60 -21.25
C ALA A 102 18.91 -4.18 -22.36
N SER A 103 19.29 -5.31 -22.97
CA SER A 103 18.49 -5.96 -24.02
C SER A 103 17.21 -6.57 -23.46
N MET A 104 17.25 -7.13 -22.25
CA MET A 104 16.06 -7.61 -21.54
C MET A 104 15.14 -6.45 -21.17
N LEU A 105 15.66 -5.35 -20.61
CA LEU A 105 14.86 -4.16 -20.30
C LEU A 105 14.21 -3.60 -21.57
N GLN A 106 14.94 -3.51 -22.68
CA GLN A 106 14.39 -3.08 -23.97
C GLN A 106 13.26 -3.99 -24.45
N ALA A 107 13.38 -5.31 -24.26
CA ALA A 107 12.33 -6.27 -24.59
C ALA A 107 11.09 -6.09 -23.70
N LEU A 108 11.27 -5.85 -22.41
CA LEU A 108 10.19 -5.58 -21.44
C LEU A 108 9.46 -4.28 -21.78
N TYR A 109 10.18 -3.18 -22.02
CA TYR A 109 9.57 -1.93 -22.48
C TYR A 109 8.83 -2.11 -23.80
N GLY A 110 9.41 -2.90 -24.72
CA GLY A 110 8.75 -3.28 -25.96
C GLY A 110 7.46 -4.07 -25.71
N LYS A 111 7.45 -4.96 -24.72
CA LYS A 111 6.26 -5.72 -24.31
C LYS A 111 5.19 -4.79 -23.73
N GLN A 112 5.54 -3.90 -22.79
CA GLN A 112 4.62 -2.90 -22.24
C GLN A 112 4.02 -2.02 -23.34
N LYS A 113 4.84 -1.50 -24.26
CA LYS A 113 4.38 -0.69 -25.40
C LYS A 113 3.45 -1.44 -26.35
N ARG A 114 3.52 -2.77 -26.41
CA ARG A 114 2.65 -3.62 -27.23
C ARG A 114 1.44 -4.15 -26.47
N GLU A 115 1.35 -3.94 -25.16
CA GLU A 115 0.13 -4.28 -24.42
C GLU A 115 -1.02 -3.47 -25.02
N SER A 116 -2.07 -4.18 -25.44
CA SER A 116 -3.17 -3.63 -26.25
C SER A 116 -3.93 -2.49 -25.59
N GLY A 117 -4.16 -2.57 -24.28
CA GLY A 117 -4.78 -1.54 -23.47
C GLY A 117 -3.90 -0.30 -23.36
N TYR A 118 -2.63 -0.47 -23.00
CA TYR A 118 -1.66 0.62 -22.91
C TYR A 118 -1.44 1.30 -24.25
N ALA A 119 -1.21 0.54 -25.33
CA ALA A 119 -1.00 1.08 -26.66
C ALA A 119 -2.20 1.92 -27.13
N ALA A 120 -3.43 1.42 -26.95
CA ALA A 120 -4.64 2.14 -27.33
C ALA A 120 -4.89 3.36 -26.42
N TYR A 121 -4.48 3.31 -25.16
CA TYR A 121 -4.58 4.44 -24.24
C TYR A 121 -3.53 5.52 -24.55
N ALA A 122 -2.26 5.15 -24.69
CA ALA A 122 -1.16 6.05 -25.01
C ALA A 122 -1.40 6.78 -26.34
N ALA A 123 -1.93 6.09 -27.36
CA ALA A 123 -2.31 6.70 -28.63
C ALA A 123 -3.45 7.73 -28.53
N SER A 124 -4.20 7.74 -27.42
CA SER A 124 -5.28 8.71 -27.18
C SER A 124 -4.81 9.99 -26.46
N LEU A 125 -3.55 10.03 -26.01
CA LEU A 125 -3.01 11.13 -25.23
C LEU A 125 -2.14 12.05 -26.08
N ALA A 126 -2.10 13.33 -25.71
CA ALA A 126 -1.15 14.27 -26.32
C ALA A 126 0.26 14.09 -25.76
N VAL A 127 0.37 13.73 -24.48
CA VAL A 127 1.64 13.60 -23.76
C VAL A 127 1.66 12.33 -22.92
N VAL A 128 2.76 11.58 -23.02
CA VAL A 128 3.11 10.48 -22.13
C VAL A 128 4.54 10.71 -21.67
N ASP A 129 4.74 10.86 -20.37
CA ASP A 129 6.05 11.11 -19.75
C ASP A 129 6.17 10.30 -18.44
N GLY A 130 7.28 10.44 -17.73
CA GLY A 130 7.41 9.88 -16.39
C GLY A 130 8.83 9.80 -15.84
N ILE A 131 8.93 9.15 -14.69
CA ILE A 131 10.19 8.80 -14.02
C ILE A 131 10.31 7.28 -13.88
N TRP A 132 11.55 6.83 -13.70
CA TRP A 132 11.97 5.44 -13.47
C TRP A 132 12.02 5.15 -11.97
N ASP A 133 11.91 3.88 -11.60
CA ASP A 133 12.16 3.36 -10.24
C ASP A 133 13.11 2.14 -10.23
N ASP A 134 13.36 1.52 -9.07
CA ASP A 134 14.37 0.48 -8.90
C ASP A 134 14.14 -0.78 -9.76
N HIS A 135 12.90 -1.19 -9.98
CA HIS A 135 12.57 -2.26 -10.93
C HIS A 135 12.90 -1.89 -12.38
N ASP A 136 12.82 -0.60 -12.75
CA ASP A 136 13.25 -0.08 -14.06
C ASP A 136 14.79 -0.10 -14.21
N PHE A 137 15.54 -0.13 -13.10
CA PHE A 137 16.98 -0.40 -13.07
C PHE A 137 17.34 -1.90 -13.06
N GLY A 138 16.32 -2.78 -13.06
CA GLY A 138 16.47 -4.22 -13.21
C GLY A 138 16.61 -5.00 -11.91
N VAL A 139 16.45 -4.40 -10.72
CA VAL A 139 16.55 -5.08 -9.42
C VAL A 139 15.47 -4.56 -8.46
N ASP A 140 14.56 -5.45 -8.04
CA ASP A 140 13.66 -5.21 -6.91
C ASP A 140 14.50 -4.88 -5.69
N ASN A 141 14.18 -3.76 -5.05
CA ASN A 141 14.97 -3.23 -3.99
C ASN A 141 16.43 -3.09 -4.42
N ALA A 142 16.79 -2.19 -5.33
CA ALA A 142 18.21 -1.92 -5.62
C ALA A 142 19.02 -1.46 -4.38
N HIS A 143 18.33 -1.20 -3.26
CA HIS A 143 18.81 -1.04 -1.88
C HIS A 143 18.85 -2.32 -0.99
N GLY A 144 18.43 -3.48 -1.49
CA GLY A 144 17.93 -4.65 -0.76
C GLY A 144 18.97 -5.67 -0.31
N GLY A 145 20.27 -5.45 -0.53
CA GLY A 145 21.27 -6.42 -0.05
C GLY A 145 22.74 -6.09 -0.28
N THR A 146 23.06 -4.92 -0.84
CA THR A 146 24.43 -4.42 -1.11
C THR A 146 24.90 -3.38 -0.09
N LEU A 147 23.98 -2.80 0.68
CA LEU A 147 24.23 -1.64 1.52
C LEU A 147 23.83 -1.93 2.96
N ASP A 148 24.71 -1.62 3.90
CA ASP A 148 24.47 -1.80 5.33
C ASP A 148 23.38 -0.84 5.86
N GLY A 149 22.92 -1.08 7.09
CA GLY A 149 21.88 -0.24 7.72
C GLY A 149 22.28 1.24 7.82
N ALA A 150 23.57 1.54 7.97
CA ALA A 150 24.08 2.90 8.01
C ALA A 150 23.94 3.61 6.65
N THR A 151 24.18 2.89 5.56
CA THR A 151 24.06 3.39 4.20
C THR A 151 22.59 3.59 3.82
N LYS A 152 21.69 2.71 4.26
CA LYS A 152 20.24 2.91 4.11
C LYS A 152 19.75 4.15 4.87
N ASP A 153 20.21 4.34 6.10
CA ASP A 153 19.92 5.54 6.88
C ASP A 153 20.50 6.81 6.21
N ALA A 154 21.69 6.71 5.60
CA ALA A 154 22.32 7.80 4.86
C ALA A 154 21.57 8.14 3.56
N HIS A 155 21.09 7.14 2.82
CA HIS A 155 20.28 7.34 1.61
C HIS A 155 18.92 7.97 1.95
N LYS A 156 18.27 7.49 3.02
CA LYS A 156 17.06 8.12 3.55
C LYS A 156 17.32 9.56 3.98
N ALA A 157 18.42 9.83 4.67
CA ALA A 157 18.80 11.18 5.05
C ALA A 157 19.08 12.07 3.82
N ALA A 158 19.74 11.52 2.79
CA ALA A 158 20.00 12.24 1.54
C ALA A 158 18.73 12.52 0.74
N LEU A 159 17.76 11.59 0.70
CA LEU A 159 16.45 11.83 0.11
C LEU A 159 15.68 12.90 0.90
N LEU A 160 15.68 12.82 2.23
CA LEU A 160 15.05 13.83 3.08
C LEU A 160 15.73 15.21 2.91
N ASP A 161 17.05 15.27 2.80
CA ASP A 161 17.80 16.50 2.48
C ASP A 161 17.47 17.02 1.07
N PHE A 162 17.35 16.12 0.08
CA PHE A 162 16.92 16.49 -1.27
C PHE A 162 15.48 17.04 -1.28
N LEU A 163 14.56 16.42 -0.54
CA LEU A 163 13.18 16.89 -0.40
C LEU A 163 13.14 18.25 0.32
N ASP A 164 13.95 18.45 1.36
CA ASP A 164 14.10 19.75 2.02
C ASP A 164 14.61 20.81 1.04
N ARG A 165 15.66 20.50 0.25
CA ARG A 165 16.16 21.38 -0.82
C ARG A 165 15.12 21.63 -1.91
N LEU A 166 14.30 20.64 -2.25
CA LEU A 166 13.20 20.78 -3.20
C LEU A 166 12.17 21.77 -2.65
N PHE A 167 11.79 21.66 -1.38
CA PHE A 167 10.88 22.61 -0.74
C PHE A 167 11.46 24.02 -0.67
N GLU A 168 12.75 24.16 -0.35
CA GLU A 168 13.44 25.45 -0.41
C GLU A 168 13.51 26.01 -1.84
N ALA A 169 13.72 25.16 -2.86
CA ALA A 169 13.70 25.57 -4.25
C ALA A 169 12.30 26.05 -4.67
N LEU A 170 11.25 25.28 -4.36
CA LEU A 170 9.86 25.65 -4.63
C LEU A 170 9.49 26.97 -3.94
N ALA A 171 9.95 27.17 -2.70
CA ALA A 171 9.76 28.42 -1.96
C ALA A 171 10.49 29.61 -2.60
N ARG A 172 11.70 29.39 -3.14
CA ARG A 172 12.47 30.41 -3.87
C ARG A 172 11.86 30.79 -5.22
N HIS A 173 11.22 29.84 -5.90
CA HIS A 173 10.72 30.01 -7.26
C HIS A 173 9.28 30.49 -7.37
N ASN A 174 8.62 30.83 -6.26
CA ASN A 174 7.23 31.35 -6.23
C ASN A 174 6.25 30.48 -7.04
N ALA A 175 6.31 29.17 -6.81
CA ALA A 175 5.56 28.18 -7.60
C ALA A 175 4.35 27.64 -6.84
N THR A 176 3.34 27.20 -7.59
CA THR A 176 2.29 26.31 -7.09
C THR A 176 2.71 24.87 -7.36
N ALA A 177 2.73 24.03 -6.33
CA ALA A 177 3.24 22.67 -6.44
C ALA A 177 2.25 21.64 -5.89
N PHE A 178 2.14 20.52 -6.60
CA PHE A 178 1.42 19.33 -6.18
C PHE A 178 2.32 18.13 -6.43
N LEU A 179 2.58 17.33 -5.39
CA LEU A 179 3.48 16.20 -5.45
C LEU A 179 2.75 14.94 -5.94
N VAL A 180 3.50 14.10 -6.64
CA VAL A 180 3.02 12.81 -7.15
C VAL A 180 4.08 11.77 -6.87
N SER A 181 3.67 10.60 -6.34
CA SER A 181 4.58 9.51 -5.98
C SER A 181 4.00 8.13 -6.33
N GLY A 182 4.88 7.12 -6.37
CA GLY A 182 4.61 5.73 -6.77
C GLY A 182 5.31 4.71 -5.87
N ASP A 183 5.38 3.45 -6.34
CA ASP A 183 6.04 2.30 -5.69
C ASP A 183 5.75 2.11 -4.18
N VAL A 184 4.47 1.97 -3.86
CA VAL A 184 4.02 1.62 -2.50
C VAL A 184 2.91 0.56 -2.49
N HIS A 185 2.39 0.19 -3.65
CA HIS A 185 1.31 -0.78 -3.88
C HIS A 185 -0.05 -0.40 -3.27
N PHE A 186 -0.28 0.89 -3.04
CA PHE A 186 -1.56 1.48 -2.65
C PHE A 186 -1.70 2.91 -3.20
N ALA A 187 -2.87 3.52 -3.03
CA ALA A 187 -3.06 4.95 -3.26
C ALA A 187 -3.38 5.72 -1.98
N GLU A 188 -2.93 6.96 -1.90
CA GLU A 188 -3.18 7.86 -0.77
C GLU A 188 -3.26 9.32 -1.22
N LEU A 189 -4.08 10.11 -0.52
CA LEU A 189 -4.07 11.57 -0.61
C LEU A 189 -3.53 12.15 0.70
N SER A 190 -2.43 12.87 0.61
CA SER A 190 -1.69 13.40 1.75
C SER A 190 -1.43 14.90 1.59
N ALA A 191 -1.27 15.61 2.69
CA ALA A 191 -0.74 16.97 2.63
C ALA A 191 -0.06 17.37 3.94
N TYR A 192 0.93 18.24 3.79
CA TYR A 192 1.71 18.82 4.88
C TYR A 192 1.24 20.24 5.11
N ALA A 193 1.03 20.61 6.38
CA ALA A 193 0.77 21.98 6.74
C ALA A 193 2.11 22.71 6.91
N CYS A 194 2.34 23.73 6.11
CA CYS A 194 3.51 24.58 6.19
C CYS A 194 3.14 25.96 6.73
N GLU A 195 3.91 26.42 7.72
CA GLU A 195 3.74 27.73 8.36
C GLU A 195 5.01 28.56 8.21
N GLY A 196 4.84 29.85 7.89
CA GLY A 196 5.93 30.81 7.79
C GLY A 196 5.42 32.23 7.50
N GLY A 197 6.00 33.24 8.15
CA GLY A 197 5.62 34.64 7.92
C GLY A 197 4.13 34.97 8.15
N GLY A 198 3.46 34.25 9.07
CA GLY A 198 2.03 34.45 9.37
C GLY A 198 1.04 33.81 8.38
N ARG A 199 1.52 33.01 7.42
CA ARG A 199 0.68 32.29 6.44
C ARG A 199 0.74 30.78 6.65
N ARG A 200 -0.38 30.11 6.37
CA ARG A 200 -0.54 28.64 6.32
C ARG A 200 -0.70 28.19 4.87
N ARG A 201 0.06 27.17 4.46
CA ARG A 201 -0.01 26.55 3.12
C ARG A 201 -0.07 25.04 3.24
N ALA A 202 -0.52 24.38 2.18
CA ALA A 202 -0.49 22.93 2.06
C ALA A 202 0.50 22.51 0.97
N VAL A 203 1.42 21.60 1.30
CA VAL A 203 2.11 20.79 0.28
C VAL A 203 1.29 19.53 0.13
N ALA A 204 0.56 19.38 -0.98
CA ALA A 204 -0.28 18.22 -1.20
C ALA A 204 0.41 17.17 -2.07
N GLU A 205 0.02 15.91 -1.88
CA GLU A 205 0.56 14.75 -2.56
C GLU A 205 -0.56 13.77 -2.94
N LEU A 206 -0.49 13.23 -4.15
CA LEU A 206 -1.22 12.03 -4.56
C LEU A 206 -0.20 10.90 -4.80
N THR A 207 -0.26 9.88 -3.97
CA THR A 207 0.48 8.63 -4.19
C THR A 207 -0.43 7.66 -4.92
N THR A 208 0.02 7.08 -6.04
CA THR A 208 -0.68 5.98 -6.72
C THR A 208 0.27 4.94 -7.26
N SER A 209 0.06 3.70 -6.83
CA SER A 209 0.90 2.56 -7.12
C SER A 209 0.04 1.30 -7.12
N GLY A 210 -0.38 0.87 -8.31
CA GLY A 210 -1.31 -0.25 -8.40
C GLY A 210 -1.93 -0.50 -9.76
N LEU A 211 -1.18 -0.26 -10.85
CA LEU A 211 -1.70 -0.43 -12.21
C LEU A 211 -2.03 -1.89 -12.54
N SER A 212 -1.21 -2.82 -12.06
CA SER A 212 -1.35 -4.27 -12.28
C SER A 212 -1.59 -5.04 -10.98
N HIS A 213 -0.93 -4.63 -9.89
CA HIS A 213 -1.07 -5.23 -8.56
C HIS A 213 -0.99 -4.19 -7.44
N ALA A 214 -1.74 -4.43 -6.37
CA ALA A 214 -1.75 -3.63 -5.15
C ALA A 214 -1.90 -4.55 -3.93
N TRP A 215 -1.59 -4.05 -2.73
CA TRP A 215 -1.63 -4.83 -1.47
C TRP A 215 -2.93 -5.60 -1.24
N GLY A 216 -4.05 -4.97 -1.57
CA GLY A 216 -5.40 -5.47 -1.38
C GLY A 216 -6.06 -5.96 -2.67
N SER A 217 -5.36 -6.01 -3.80
CA SER A 217 -5.90 -6.52 -5.07
C SER A 217 -4.77 -6.91 -6.03
N ARG A 218 -4.67 -8.21 -6.29
CA ARG A 218 -3.88 -8.82 -7.36
C ARG A 218 -4.78 -9.87 -8.02
N ASP A 219 -4.52 -10.26 -9.26
CA ASP A 219 -5.29 -11.31 -9.91
C ASP A 219 -5.29 -12.58 -9.01
N PRO A 220 -6.46 -13.04 -8.50
CA PRO A 220 -6.55 -14.22 -7.64
C PRO A 220 -6.05 -15.50 -8.31
N ALA A 221 -5.97 -15.53 -9.64
CA ALA A 221 -5.54 -16.70 -10.40
C ALA A 221 -4.05 -17.03 -10.20
N PHE A 222 -3.22 -16.09 -9.75
CA PHE A 222 -1.77 -16.26 -9.82
C PHE A 222 -1.06 -16.59 -8.50
N TYR A 223 -1.56 -16.23 -7.31
CA TYR A 223 -0.76 -16.43 -6.08
C TYR A 223 -1.49 -16.71 -4.75
N ASP A 224 -2.73 -16.28 -4.50
CA ASP A 224 -3.33 -16.35 -3.14
C ASP A 224 -4.72 -17.02 -3.08
N SER A 225 -4.95 -17.81 -2.03
CA SER A 225 -6.31 -18.22 -1.67
C SER A 225 -7.15 -17.03 -1.19
N ARG A 226 -8.48 -17.09 -1.33
CA ARG A 226 -9.41 -16.05 -0.83
C ARG A 226 -9.18 -15.71 0.66
N ALA A 227 -8.79 -16.70 1.46
CA ALA A 227 -8.47 -16.51 2.88
C ALA A 227 -7.18 -15.71 3.07
N LEU A 228 -6.12 -16.07 2.36
CA LEU A 228 -4.83 -15.38 2.40
C LEU A 228 -4.95 -13.93 1.94
N HIS A 229 -5.72 -13.68 0.88
CA HIS A 229 -6.02 -12.34 0.39
C HIS A 229 -6.70 -11.47 1.45
N ARG A 230 -7.76 -11.99 2.11
CA ARG A 230 -8.45 -11.28 3.20
C ARG A 230 -7.53 -11.01 4.38
N PHE A 231 -6.65 -11.96 4.70
CA PHE A 231 -5.66 -11.80 5.77
C PHE A 231 -4.65 -10.70 5.45
N LYS A 232 -4.07 -10.68 4.24
CA LYS A 232 -3.16 -9.61 3.78
C LYS A 232 -3.83 -8.24 3.88
N HIS A 233 -5.07 -8.14 3.38
CA HIS A 233 -5.82 -6.90 3.45
C HIS A 233 -6.10 -6.45 4.89
N PHE A 234 -6.46 -7.37 5.80
CA PHE A 234 -6.60 -7.07 7.22
C PHE A 234 -5.28 -6.59 7.84
N ALA A 235 -4.18 -7.30 7.57
CA ALA A 235 -2.86 -6.95 8.08
C ALA A 235 -2.43 -5.56 7.62
N MET A 236 -2.66 -5.22 6.35
CA MET A 236 -2.33 -3.90 5.82
C MET A 236 -3.21 -2.78 6.38
N VAL A 237 -4.49 -3.03 6.63
CA VAL A 237 -5.36 -2.05 7.31
C VAL A 237 -4.88 -1.78 8.74
N VAL A 238 -4.53 -2.82 9.49
CA VAL A 238 -3.97 -2.71 10.85
C VAL A 238 -2.63 -1.97 10.82
N HIS A 239 -1.74 -2.35 9.90
CA HIS A 239 -0.44 -1.72 9.69
C HIS A 239 -0.59 -0.22 9.44
N GLN A 240 -1.43 0.19 8.49
CA GLN A 240 -1.66 1.59 8.18
C GLN A 240 -2.30 2.33 9.36
N PHE A 241 -3.27 1.71 10.04
CA PHE A 241 -3.94 2.31 11.20
C PHE A 241 -2.99 2.60 12.36
N ILE A 242 -2.06 1.68 12.64
CA ILE A 242 -1.12 1.81 13.76
C ILE A 242 0.05 2.69 13.35
N LEU A 243 0.71 2.39 12.23
CA LEU A 243 1.92 3.11 11.84
C LEU A 243 1.65 4.58 11.52
N ARG A 244 0.47 4.99 11.06
CA ARG A 244 0.16 6.44 10.95
C ARG A 244 0.23 7.19 12.29
N ARG A 245 0.04 6.50 13.41
CA ARG A 245 0.05 7.14 14.74
C ARG A 245 1.46 7.27 15.30
N PHE A 246 2.36 6.39 14.86
CA PHE A 246 3.69 6.21 15.43
C PHE A 246 4.82 6.54 14.46
N VAL A 247 4.59 6.46 13.14
CA VAL A 247 5.59 6.48 12.06
C VAL A 247 5.24 7.49 10.97
N TRP A 248 4.07 7.34 10.36
CA TRP A 248 3.66 8.13 9.19
C TRP A 248 2.75 9.27 9.62
N THR A 249 3.31 10.47 9.75
CA THR A 249 2.56 11.66 10.17
C THR A 249 2.08 12.50 8.97
N TYR A 250 2.32 12.02 7.76
CA TYR A 250 2.01 12.62 6.47
C TYR A 250 0.54 12.42 6.09
N GLN A 251 -0.41 12.93 6.87
CA GLN A 251 -1.82 12.71 6.52
C GLN A 251 -2.70 13.94 6.73
N LEU A 252 -3.59 14.12 5.76
CA LEU A 252 -4.79 14.91 5.92
C LEU A 252 -5.63 14.37 7.09
N PRO A 253 -6.38 15.22 7.81
CA PRO A 253 -7.34 14.75 8.80
C PRO A 253 -8.27 13.70 8.18
N GLY A 254 -8.15 12.44 8.62
CA GLY A 254 -8.95 11.31 8.12
C GLY A 254 -8.18 10.21 7.37
N GLY A 255 -6.90 10.40 7.02
CA GLY A 255 -5.97 9.32 6.62
C GLY A 255 -6.53 8.32 5.62
N ARG A 256 -6.99 8.81 4.46
CA ARG A 256 -7.69 7.98 3.47
C ARG A 256 -6.69 7.38 2.48
N TYR A 257 -6.61 6.05 2.48
CA TYR A 257 -5.83 5.25 1.54
C TYR A 257 -6.73 4.23 0.83
N HIS A 258 -6.26 3.70 -0.30
CA HIS A 258 -6.93 2.64 -1.06
C HIS A 258 -5.93 1.52 -1.36
N LEU A 259 -6.23 0.31 -0.89
CA LEU A 259 -5.35 -0.85 -1.05
C LEU A 259 -5.61 -1.64 -2.35
N GLY A 260 -6.67 -1.33 -3.08
CA GLY A 260 -6.99 -2.00 -4.35
C GLY A 260 -6.17 -1.47 -5.52
N LEU A 261 -6.35 -2.09 -6.69
CA LEU A 261 -5.79 -1.59 -7.95
C LEU A 261 -6.22 -0.16 -8.17
N ASN A 262 -5.25 0.69 -8.52
CA ASN A 262 -5.43 2.12 -8.53
C ASN A 262 -4.63 2.84 -9.60
N ALA A 263 -5.13 4.02 -9.98
CA ALA A 263 -4.40 5.00 -10.77
C ALA A 263 -4.83 6.41 -10.35
N GLY A 264 -3.92 7.36 -10.53
CA GLY A 264 -4.12 8.76 -10.18
C GLY A 264 -4.80 9.53 -11.31
N GLU A 265 -5.58 10.52 -10.93
CA GLU A 265 -6.18 11.48 -11.85
C GLU A 265 -6.20 12.87 -11.21
N LEU A 266 -5.65 13.85 -11.91
CA LEU A 266 -5.64 15.25 -11.53
C LEU A 266 -6.41 16.06 -12.57
N ASP A 267 -7.45 16.76 -12.16
CA ASP A 267 -8.08 17.82 -12.96
C ASP A 267 -7.55 19.17 -12.47
N VAL A 268 -6.66 19.80 -13.25
CA VAL A 268 -6.10 21.13 -12.97
C VAL A 268 -6.87 22.16 -13.77
N ASP A 269 -7.60 23.04 -13.09
CA ASP A 269 -8.36 24.13 -13.69
C ASP A 269 -7.76 25.46 -13.27
N ALA A 270 -6.96 26.04 -14.17
CA ALA A 270 -6.30 27.32 -13.93
C ALA A 270 -7.29 28.49 -13.90
N GLU A 271 -8.39 28.42 -14.64
CA GLU A 271 -9.41 29.48 -14.68
C GLU A 271 -10.25 29.50 -13.41
N ALA A 272 -10.67 28.32 -12.95
CA ALA A 272 -11.39 28.18 -11.68
C ALA A 272 -10.45 28.28 -10.47
N GLY A 273 -9.13 28.24 -10.67
CA GLY A 273 -8.14 28.25 -9.60
C GLY A 273 -8.20 27.00 -8.72
N THR A 274 -8.51 25.82 -9.30
CA THR A 274 -8.67 24.56 -8.53
C THR A 274 -7.84 23.40 -9.07
N LEU A 275 -7.52 22.46 -8.19
CA LEU A 275 -6.98 21.15 -8.52
C LEU A 275 -7.84 20.09 -7.82
N VAL A 276 -8.40 19.16 -8.59
CA VAL A 276 -9.09 17.98 -8.05
C VAL A 276 -8.20 16.76 -8.24
N ALA A 277 -7.74 16.14 -7.15
CA ALA A 277 -6.99 14.90 -7.20
C ALA A 277 -7.88 13.72 -6.82
N ARG A 278 -7.77 12.63 -7.58
CA ARG A 278 -8.53 11.40 -7.38
C ARG A 278 -7.62 10.18 -7.47
N ALA A 279 -7.92 9.17 -6.66
CA ALA A 279 -7.46 7.81 -6.90
C ALA A 279 -8.65 6.99 -7.41
N LEU A 280 -8.49 6.38 -8.58
CA LEU A 280 -9.52 5.58 -9.24
C LEU A 280 -9.28 4.10 -8.95
N ASP A 281 -10.34 3.31 -8.80
CA ASP A 281 -10.22 1.85 -8.81
C ASP A 281 -10.21 1.29 -10.25
N HIS A 282 -9.95 -0.02 -10.41
CA HIS A 282 -9.96 -0.69 -11.72
C HIS A 282 -11.29 -0.64 -12.48
N ARG A 283 -12.40 -0.25 -11.85
CA ARG A 283 -13.69 -0.05 -12.51
C ARG A 283 -13.89 1.40 -12.95
N GLY A 284 -12.99 2.30 -12.56
CA GLY A 284 -13.08 3.74 -12.78
C GLY A 284 -13.93 4.46 -11.75
N ARG A 285 -14.22 3.82 -10.61
CA ARG A 285 -14.88 4.49 -9.49
C ARG A 285 -13.86 5.28 -8.70
N VAL A 286 -14.27 6.43 -8.20
CA VAL A 286 -13.45 7.29 -7.35
C VAL A 286 -13.33 6.65 -5.97
N ALA A 287 -12.14 6.15 -5.63
CA ALA A 287 -11.84 5.56 -4.33
C ALA A 287 -11.42 6.64 -3.32
N LEU A 288 -10.64 7.62 -3.77
CA LEU A 288 -10.22 8.79 -3.02
C LEU A 288 -10.44 10.03 -3.87
N GLU A 289 -10.87 11.14 -3.26
CA GLU A 289 -11.00 12.44 -3.92
C GLU A 289 -10.75 13.56 -2.94
N ARG A 290 -10.09 14.61 -3.43
CA ARG A 290 -10.03 15.91 -2.77
C ARG A 290 -9.83 17.03 -3.79
N THR A 291 -10.43 18.17 -3.49
CA THR A 291 -10.22 19.43 -4.20
C THR A 291 -9.37 20.36 -3.35
N TRP A 292 -8.44 21.06 -4.00
CA TRP A 292 -7.67 22.18 -3.44
C TRP A 292 -7.91 23.42 -4.29
N ALA A 293 -7.92 24.59 -3.66
CA ALA A 293 -7.66 25.82 -4.39
C ALA A 293 -6.16 25.89 -4.74
N LEU A 294 -5.80 26.33 -5.95
CA LEU A 294 -4.41 26.46 -6.38
C LEU A 294 -3.63 27.46 -5.51
N GLU A 295 -4.33 28.41 -4.89
CA GLU A 295 -3.76 29.32 -3.90
C GLU A 295 -3.32 28.61 -2.62
N GLU A 296 -4.00 27.55 -2.20
CA GLU A 296 -3.61 26.75 -1.02
C GLU A 296 -2.28 26.00 -1.25
N LEU A 297 -2.04 25.63 -2.50
CA LEU A 297 -0.86 24.90 -2.99
C LEU A 297 0.31 25.83 -3.38
N HIS A 298 0.11 27.14 -3.28
CA HIS A 298 1.12 28.12 -3.65
C HIS A 298 2.23 28.21 -2.59
N VAL A 299 3.45 27.86 -2.99
CA VAL A 299 4.64 27.74 -2.12
C VAL A 299 5.42 29.07 -2.01
N GLY A 300 5.04 30.10 -2.78
CA GLY A 300 5.74 31.38 -2.85
C GLY A 300 5.97 32.14 -1.56
N ALA A 301 6.96 33.04 -1.60
CA ALA A 301 7.67 33.66 -0.47
C ALA A 301 6.83 33.82 0.82
N LEU A 302 6.89 32.79 1.67
CA LEU A 302 6.62 32.96 3.09
C LEU A 302 7.68 33.97 3.57
N GLY A 303 7.27 35.15 4.02
CA GLY A 303 8.18 36.26 4.27
C GLY A 303 9.43 35.83 5.04
N ALA A 304 10.61 36.28 4.58
CA ALA A 304 12.00 36.01 5.02
C ALA A 304 12.22 35.20 6.32
N GLY A 305 11.70 33.98 6.38
CA GLY A 305 11.79 33.09 7.53
C GLY A 305 11.75 31.64 7.07
N PRO A 306 12.39 30.71 7.80
CA PRO A 306 12.46 29.30 7.42
C PRO A 306 11.05 28.71 7.31
N LEU A 307 10.77 27.99 6.21
CA LEU A 307 9.53 27.23 6.02
C LEU A 307 9.44 26.16 7.11
N ALA A 308 8.49 26.27 8.03
CA ALA A 308 8.23 25.24 9.03
C ALA A 308 7.07 24.36 8.54
N CYS A 309 7.39 23.32 7.78
CA CYS A 309 6.41 22.29 7.43
C CYS A 309 6.29 21.28 8.57
N ALA A 310 5.08 21.09 9.09
CA ALA A 310 4.77 20.01 10.00
C ALA A 310 4.30 18.78 9.19
N PRO A 311 5.01 17.65 9.21
CA PRO A 311 6.32 17.37 9.82
C PRO A 311 7.39 17.08 8.75
N VAL A 312 8.06 18.12 8.32
CA VAL A 312 9.49 18.06 8.01
C VAL A 312 10.18 18.09 9.37
N ARG A 313 10.83 16.97 9.76
CA ARG A 313 11.39 16.60 11.11
C ARG A 313 10.55 15.68 12.01
N GLY A 314 9.62 14.91 11.45
CA GLY A 314 8.88 13.89 12.18
C GLY A 314 9.19 12.45 11.74
N ALA A 315 10.40 12.13 11.28
CA ALA A 315 10.77 10.72 11.18
C ALA A 315 10.63 10.12 12.59
N ALA A 316 9.74 9.16 12.75
CA ALA A 316 9.55 8.53 14.03
C ALA A 316 10.88 8.09 14.61
N SER A 317 11.09 8.39 15.89
CA SER A 317 12.27 7.91 16.59
C SER A 317 12.32 6.38 16.44
N ARG A 318 13.53 5.81 16.34
CA ARG A 318 13.68 4.34 16.28
C ARG A 318 12.83 3.60 17.32
N PRO A 319 12.69 4.09 18.58
CA PRO A 319 11.75 3.52 19.56
C PRO A 319 10.28 3.60 19.16
N ALA A 320 9.82 4.75 18.65
CA ALA A 320 8.43 4.92 18.21
C ALA A 320 8.11 4.02 17.00
N ALA A 321 9.04 3.90 16.06
CA ALA A 321 8.94 2.96 14.95
C ALA A 321 8.88 1.51 15.46
N ALA A 322 9.83 1.09 16.30
CA ALA A 322 9.86 -0.25 16.86
C ALA A 322 8.56 -0.58 17.62
N LEU A 323 8.02 0.36 18.40
CA LEU A 323 6.74 0.19 19.10
C LEU A 323 5.57 0.03 18.12
N GLY A 324 5.51 0.85 17.08
CA GLY A 324 4.45 0.77 16.05
C GLY A 324 4.47 -0.57 15.32
N PHE A 325 5.65 -1.05 14.91
CA PHE A 325 5.79 -2.36 14.26
C PHE A 325 5.47 -3.51 15.22
N ALA A 326 5.93 -3.46 16.47
CA ALA A 326 5.61 -4.47 17.48
C ALA A 326 4.10 -4.53 17.78
N ALA A 327 3.44 -3.38 17.90
CA ALA A 327 1.99 -3.30 18.09
C ALA A 327 1.23 -3.87 16.88
N THR A 328 1.69 -3.57 15.66
CA THR A 328 1.13 -4.14 14.42
C THR A 328 1.22 -5.66 14.43
N TYR A 329 2.41 -6.21 14.72
CA TYR A 329 2.62 -7.64 14.81
C TYR A 329 1.74 -8.29 15.87
N ALA A 330 1.64 -7.70 17.05
CA ALA A 330 0.80 -8.21 18.14
C ALA A 330 -0.68 -8.30 17.74
N VAL A 331 -1.22 -7.27 17.09
CA VAL A 331 -2.63 -7.25 16.65
C VAL A 331 -2.87 -8.24 15.51
N VAL A 332 -1.96 -8.34 14.55
CA VAL A 332 -2.08 -9.28 13.42
C VAL A 332 -1.93 -10.74 13.86
N ALA A 333 -1.05 -11.02 14.82
CA ALA A 333 -0.82 -12.37 15.34
C ALA A 333 -1.89 -12.83 16.34
N ALA A 334 -2.57 -11.91 17.04
CA ALA A 334 -3.53 -12.25 18.09
C ALA A 334 -4.64 -13.25 17.67
N PRO A 335 -5.29 -13.11 16.49
CA PRO A 335 -6.28 -14.09 16.03
C PRO A 335 -5.69 -15.48 15.79
N VAL A 336 -4.45 -15.55 15.28
CA VAL A 336 -3.75 -16.81 15.01
C VAL A 336 -3.38 -17.49 16.32
N VAL A 337 -2.83 -16.74 17.28
CA VAL A 337 -2.49 -17.24 18.61
C VAL A 337 -3.74 -17.72 19.35
N LEU A 338 -4.83 -16.96 19.30
CA LEU A 338 -6.10 -17.34 19.91
C LEU A 338 -6.66 -18.63 19.29
N TYR A 339 -6.62 -18.75 17.96
CA TYR A 339 -7.05 -19.95 17.25
C TYR A 339 -6.23 -21.18 17.68
N LEU A 340 -4.90 -21.08 17.73
CA LEU A 340 -4.03 -22.17 18.17
C LEU A 340 -4.30 -22.55 19.63
N ALA A 341 -4.47 -21.57 20.52
CA ALA A 341 -4.78 -21.82 21.92
C ALA A 341 -6.12 -22.56 22.10
N LEU A 342 -7.16 -22.15 21.37
CA LEU A 342 -8.47 -22.82 21.40
C LEU A 342 -8.40 -24.25 20.84
N THR A 343 -7.68 -24.45 19.73
CA THR A 343 -7.48 -25.79 19.13
C THR A 343 -6.71 -26.71 20.08
N LEU A 344 -5.64 -26.22 20.71
CA LEU A 344 -4.88 -26.98 21.70
C LEU A 344 -5.72 -27.30 22.94
N ALA A 345 -6.51 -26.35 23.43
CA ALA A 345 -7.41 -26.58 24.55
C ALA A 345 -8.48 -27.64 24.23
N LEU A 346 -9.04 -27.62 23.02
CA LEU A 346 -9.98 -28.63 22.55
C LEU A 346 -9.31 -30.00 22.42
N ALA A 347 -8.15 -30.07 21.76
CA ALA A 347 -7.39 -31.31 21.62
C ALA A 347 -7.04 -31.92 22.99
N TYR A 348 -6.59 -31.10 23.93
CA TYR A 348 -6.31 -31.52 25.31
C TYR A 348 -7.56 -32.07 26.00
N ARG A 349 -8.73 -31.44 25.82
CA ARG A 349 -10.00 -31.95 26.37
C ARG A 349 -10.40 -33.29 25.75
N VAL A 350 -10.30 -33.43 24.44
CA VAL A 350 -10.59 -34.69 23.73
C VAL A 350 -9.64 -35.79 24.21
N LEU A 351 -8.33 -35.53 24.24
CA LEU A 351 -7.33 -36.49 24.73
C LEU A 351 -7.57 -36.88 26.19
N ARG A 352 -7.98 -35.95 27.04
CA ARG A 352 -8.39 -36.26 28.43
C ARG A 352 -9.62 -37.15 28.51
N CYS A 353 -10.63 -36.92 27.66
CA CYS A 353 -11.81 -37.78 27.60
C CYS A 353 -11.47 -39.18 27.10
N VAL A 354 -10.64 -39.29 26.06
CA VAL A 354 -10.13 -40.57 25.53
C VAL A 354 -9.29 -41.30 26.58
N TRP A 355 -8.41 -40.60 27.29
CA TRP A 355 -7.63 -41.21 28.37
C TRP A 355 -8.49 -41.68 29.54
N ALA A 356 -9.52 -40.92 29.90
CA ALA A 356 -10.44 -41.28 30.98
C ALA A 356 -11.34 -42.48 30.64
N THR A 357 -11.65 -42.69 29.36
CA THR A 357 -12.38 -43.86 28.86
C THR A 357 -11.48 -45.08 28.73
N LEU A 358 -10.24 -44.90 28.24
CA LEU A 358 -9.22 -45.95 28.09
C LEU A 358 -8.33 -46.15 29.33
N SER A 359 -8.78 -45.78 30.52
CA SER A 359 -7.93 -45.90 31.72
C SER A 359 -7.65 -47.38 32.06
N PRO A 360 -6.45 -47.72 32.59
CA PRO A 360 -6.07 -49.11 32.91
C PRO A 360 -7.07 -49.84 33.82
N ASP A 361 -7.71 -49.11 34.73
CA ASP A 361 -8.73 -49.64 35.65
C ASP A 361 -10.07 -49.98 34.96
N ARG A 362 -10.40 -49.33 33.85
CA ARG A 362 -11.60 -49.66 33.05
C ARG A 362 -11.31 -50.76 32.05
N LEU A 363 -10.15 -50.72 31.41
CA LEU A 363 -9.68 -51.77 30.50
C LEU A 363 -9.50 -53.12 31.23
N SER A 364 -9.02 -53.12 32.47
CA SER A 364 -8.88 -54.34 33.29
C SER A 364 -10.21 -54.90 33.82
N ARG A 365 -11.32 -54.14 33.73
CA ARG A 365 -12.68 -54.59 34.10
C ARG A 365 -13.51 -55.09 32.93
N ALA A 366 -13.09 -54.87 31.68
CA ALA A 366 -13.76 -55.42 30.51
C ALA A 366 -13.55 -56.94 30.48
N ARG A 367 -14.65 -57.72 30.48
CA ARG A 367 -14.60 -59.20 30.54
C ARG A 367 -14.95 -59.87 29.21
N SER A 368 -15.35 -59.10 28.21
CA SER A 368 -15.73 -59.58 26.88
C SER A 368 -15.37 -58.56 25.78
N LEU A 369 -15.32 -59.02 24.52
CA LEU A 369 -15.14 -58.15 23.35
C LEU A 369 -16.27 -57.12 23.20
N SER A 370 -17.49 -57.45 23.63
CA SER A 370 -18.62 -56.51 23.67
C SER A 370 -18.40 -55.36 24.66
N ASP A 371 -17.74 -55.60 25.79
CA ASP A 371 -17.48 -54.55 26.79
C ASP A 371 -16.46 -53.52 26.29
N LEU A 372 -15.52 -53.96 25.44
CA LEU A 372 -14.52 -53.10 24.79
C LEU A 372 -15.15 -52.21 23.70
N VAL A 373 -16.18 -52.70 23.00
CA VAL A 373 -16.88 -51.94 21.94
C VAL A 373 -17.73 -50.80 22.53
N PHE A 374 -18.20 -50.90 23.78
CA PHE A 374 -18.94 -49.85 24.48
C PHE A 374 -18.06 -48.79 25.17
N LEU A 375 -16.73 -48.99 25.22
CA LEU A 375 -15.76 -48.07 25.83
C LEU A 375 -15.16 -47.06 24.83
N VAL A 376 -15.32 -47.31 23.53
CA VAL A 376 -14.94 -46.44 22.40
C VAL A 376 -16.16 -45.65 21.96
#